data_AF-A4WNQ2-F1
#
_entry.id   AF-A4WNQ2-F1
#
_cell.length_a   1.000
_cell.length_b   1.000
_cell.length_c   1.000
_cell.angle_alpha   90.00
_cell.angle_beta   90.00
_cell.angle_gamma   90.00
#
_symmetry.space_group_name_H-M   'P 1'
#
loop_
_entity.id
_entity.type
_entity.pdbx_description
1 polymer ?
#
loop_
_entity_poly.entity_id
_entity_poly.type
_entity_poly.pdbx_seq_one_letter_code
_entity_poly.pdbx_strand_id
1 'polypeptide(L)'
;MSDALTVAATLHEIRDHLKGLDAEAQRIAEAPQPIEDGLSTLDQWLDREAEAGLAATPVAALLDSRTSAAGLTRTPVFADGKRSLEPDLNALRGLVLALPPVRHALRELVKGQLADLTRGIETMSPSTRQKKLARVADERLALELREEHLIRSAERAGIAVTRRPSADGRVLLAADAALS
;
A
#
# COMPACT_ATOMS: atom_id res chain seq x y z
N MET A 1 47.99 -15.69 4.76
CA MET A 1 47.14 -15.78 3.54
C MET A 1 45.72 -16.26 3.81
N SER A 2 45.37 -16.80 5.00
CA SER A 2 44.01 -17.31 5.28
C SER A 2 42.99 -16.20 5.61
N ASP A 3 43.37 -15.20 6.42
CA ASP A 3 42.39 -14.31 7.06
C ASP A 3 41.67 -13.35 6.11
N ALA A 4 42.35 -12.81 5.10
CA ALA A 4 41.74 -11.90 4.13
C ALA A 4 40.70 -12.62 3.25
N LEU A 5 40.94 -13.89 2.91
CA LEU A 5 39.98 -14.72 2.17
C LEU A 5 38.77 -15.05 3.03
N THR A 6 38.98 -15.34 4.32
CA THR A 6 37.88 -15.58 5.27
C THR A 6 37.00 -14.33 5.44
N VAL A 7 37.61 -13.15 5.64
CA VAL A 7 36.87 -11.88 5.74
C VAL A 7 36.06 -11.61 4.47
N ALA A 8 36.66 -11.78 3.29
CA ALA A 8 35.97 -11.57 2.02
C ALA A 8 34.79 -12.54 1.83
N ALA A 9 34.96 -13.82 2.19
CA ALA A 9 33.88 -14.82 2.12
C ALA A 9 32.73 -14.46 3.07
N THR A 10 33.01 -14.12 4.33
CA THR A 10 31.96 -13.75 5.29
C THR A 10 31.24 -12.46 4.90
N LEU A 11 31.95 -11.46 4.35
CA LEU A 11 31.30 -10.25 3.82
C LEU A 11 30.40 -10.57 2.63
N HIS A 12 30.83 -11.47 1.75
CA HIS A 12 30.02 -11.90 0.61
C HIS A 12 28.73 -12.57 1.08
N GLU A 13 28.81 -13.48 2.05
CA GLU A 13 27.63 -14.13 2.66
C GLU A 13 26.67 -13.11 3.30
N ILE A 14 27.18 -12.15 4.07
CA ILE A 14 26.35 -11.11 4.70
C ILE A 14 25.66 -10.26 3.62
N ARG A 15 26.38 -9.89 2.55
CA ARG A 15 25.84 -9.07 1.46
C ARG A 15 24.77 -9.80 0.67
N ASP A 16 24.96 -11.08 0.41
CA ASP A 16 23.96 -11.88 -0.28
C ASP A 16 22.72 -12.11 0.59
N HIS A 17 22.89 -12.26 1.90
CA HIS A 17 21.77 -12.29 2.83
C HIS A 17 21.00 -10.96 2.85
N LEU A 18 21.69 -9.82 2.82
CA LEU A 18 21.06 -8.50 2.76
C LEU A 18 20.27 -8.30 1.46
N LYS A 19 20.77 -8.77 0.32
CA LYS A 19 19.97 -8.81 -0.93
C LYS A 19 18.75 -9.72 -0.82
N GLY A 20 18.89 -10.85 -0.12
CA GLY A 20 17.78 -11.76 0.18
C GLY A 20 16.67 -11.07 0.98
N LEU A 21 17.04 -10.30 2.00
CA LEU A 21 16.10 -9.49 2.79
C LEU A 21 15.44 -8.39 1.97
N ASP A 22 16.16 -7.75 1.04
CA ASP A 22 15.56 -6.76 0.11
C ASP A 22 14.49 -7.41 -0.77
N ALA A 23 14.79 -8.57 -1.35
CA ALA A 23 13.83 -9.32 -2.15
C ALA A 23 12.62 -9.78 -1.31
N GLU A 24 12.84 -10.17 -0.05
CA GLU A 24 11.77 -10.53 0.86
C GLU A 24 10.88 -9.34 1.24
N ALA A 25 11.48 -8.20 1.57
CA ALA A 25 10.75 -6.97 1.84
C ALA A 25 9.86 -6.56 0.66
N GLN A 26 10.39 -6.66 -0.57
CA GLN A 26 9.62 -6.39 -1.78
C GLN A 26 8.45 -7.37 -1.94
N ARG A 27 8.68 -8.68 -1.78
CA ARG A 27 7.60 -9.68 -1.82
C ARG A 27 6.50 -9.39 -0.79
N ILE A 28 6.86 -8.98 0.42
CA ILE A 28 5.91 -8.64 1.48
C ILE A 28 5.11 -7.38 1.11
N ALA A 29 5.78 -6.36 0.55
CA ALA A 29 5.14 -5.11 0.15
C ALA A 29 4.14 -5.31 -1.00
N GLU A 30 4.49 -6.13 -1.98
CA GLU A 30 3.67 -6.43 -3.16
C GLU A 30 2.60 -7.50 -2.90
N ALA A 31 2.65 -8.20 -1.76
CA ALA A 31 1.68 -9.23 -1.43
C ALA A 31 0.24 -8.67 -1.45
N PRO A 32 -0.69 -9.26 -2.22
CA PRO A 32 -2.07 -8.80 -2.30
C PRO A 32 -2.74 -8.78 -0.92
N GLN A 33 -3.68 -7.86 -0.73
CA GLN A 33 -4.52 -7.89 0.48
C GLN A 33 -5.54 -9.05 0.43
N PRO A 34 -6.05 -9.50 1.58
CA PRO A 34 -7.14 -10.47 1.63
C PRO A 34 -8.37 -9.99 0.85
N ILE A 35 -9.10 -10.93 0.24
CA ILE A 35 -10.29 -10.62 -0.56
C ILE A 35 -11.32 -9.83 0.26
N GLU A 36 -11.55 -10.23 1.52
CA GLU A 36 -12.52 -9.54 2.39
C GLU A 36 -12.13 -8.09 2.68
N ASP A 37 -10.84 -7.78 2.83
CA ASP A 37 -10.36 -6.39 2.99
C ASP A 37 -10.59 -5.58 1.70
N GLY A 38 -10.37 -6.20 0.54
CA GLY A 38 -10.68 -5.62 -0.76
C GLY A 38 -12.17 -5.36 -0.96
N LEU A 39 -13.03 -6.30 -0.55
CA LEU A 39 -14.48 -6.13 -0.60
C LEU A 39 -14.98 -5.08 0.38
N SER A 40 -14.38 -4.97 1.57
CA SER A 40 -14.68 -3.87 2.51
C SER A 40 -14.33 -2.51 1.91
N THR A 41 -13.21 -2.42 1.19
CA THR A 41 -12.81 -1.20 0.47
C THR A 41 -13.81 -0.85 -0.64
N LEU A 42 -14.29 -1.86 -1.38
CA LEU A 42 -15.35 -1.70 -2.37
C LEU A 42 -16.64 -1.18 -1.73
N ASP A 43 -17.07 -1.77 -0.61
CA ASP A 43 -18.30 -1.36 0.08
C ASP A 43 -18.22 0.11 0.52
N GLN A 44 -17.09 0.53 1.11
CA GLN A 44 -16.86 1.92 1.51
C GLN A 44 -16.86 2.88 0.32
N TRP A 45 -16.38 2.44 -0.84
CA TRP A 45 -16.48 3.23 -2.06
C TRP A 45 -17.93 3.32 -2.57
N LEU A 46 -18.66 2.20 -2.60
CA LEU A 46 -20.08 2.16 -2.97
C LEU A 46 -20.94 3.04 -2.06
N ASP A 47 -20.64 3.09 -0.77
CA ASP A 47 -21.30 3.95 0.21
C ASP A 47 -21.10 5.43 -0.11
N ARG A 48 -19.85 5.85 -0.31
CA ARG A 48 -19.55 7.25 -0.65
C ARG A 48 -20.21 7.69 -1.96
N GLU A 49 -20.20 6.83 -2.97
CA GLU A 49 -20.84 7.13 -4.25
C GLU A 49 -22.37 7.21 -4.13
N ALA A 50 -22.99 6.30 -3.37
CA ALA A 50 -24.42 6.32 -3.12
C ALA A 50 -24.84 7.57 -2.33
N GLU A 51 -24.09 7.91 -1.29
CA GLU A 51 -24.32 9.11 -0.48
C GLU A 51 -24.19 10.39 -1.33
N ALA A 52 -23.15 10.48 -2.16
CA ALA A 52 -22.95 11.62 -3.05
C ALA A 52 -24.10 11.77 -4.06
N GLY A 53 -24.60 10.67 -4.64
CA GLY A 53 -25.72 10.74 -5.58
C GLY A 53 -27.06 11.05 -4.93
N LEU A 54 -27.30 10.55 -3.70
CA LEU A 54 -28.46 10.92 -2.90
C LEU A 54 -28.43 12.40 -2.50
N ALA A 55 -27.28 12.91 -2.05
CA ALA A 55 -27.10 14.33 -1.72
C ALA A 55 -27.29 15.23 -2.94
N ALA A 56 -26.93 14.76 -4.13
CA ALA A 56 -27.16 15.46 -5.39
C ALA A 56 -28.64 15.47 -5.83
N THR A 57 -29.49 14.64 -5.22
CA THR A 57 -30.93 14.56 -5.50
C THR A 57 -31.68 15.54 -4.59
N PRO A 58 -32.55 16.41 -5.13
CA PRO A 58 -33.25 17.44 -4.34
C PRO A 58 -34.42 16.87 -3.53
N VAL A 59 -34.18 15.85 -2.70
CA VAL A 59 -35.21 15.16 -1.91
C VAL A 59 -35.91 16.12 -0.93
N ALA A 60 -35.17 17.10 -0.41
CA ALA A 60 -35.75 18.14 0.45
C ALA A 60 -36.86 18.96 -0.23
N ALA A 61 -36.81 19.11 -1.57
CA ALA A 61 -37.83 19.82 -2.32
C ALA A 61 -39.20 19.11 -2.29
N LEU A 62 -39.23 17.81 -1.98
CA LEU A 62 -40.49 17.07 -1.78
C LEU A 62 -41.22 17.46 -0.49
N LEU A 63 -40.49 17.96 0.50
CA LEU A 63 -41.05 18.40 1.78
C LEU A 63 -41.36 19.90 1.82
N ASP A 64 -40.78 20.69 0.92
CA ASP A 64 -41.06 22.12 0.82
C ASP A 64 -42.31 22.36 -0.06
N SER A 65 -43.40 22.78 0.60
CA SER A 65 -44.67 23.15 -0.04
C SER A 65 -44.56 24.20 -1.16
N ARG A 66 -43.50 25.02 -1.20
CA ARG A 66 -43.29 26.05 -2.21
C ARG A 66 -42.63 25.50 -3.47
N THR A 67 -41.83 24.45 -3.34
CA THR A 67 -41.06 23.85 -4.44
C THR A 67 -41.53 22.44 -4.80
N SER A 68 -42.49 21.87 -4.06
CA SER A 68 -42.99 20.50 -4.25
C SER A 68 -43.53 20.24 -5.65
N ALA A 69 -44.09 21.26 -6.32
CA ALA A 69 -44.54 21.18 -7.70
C ALA A 69 -43.41 20.89 -8.71
N ALA A 70 -42.16 21.25 -8.39
CA ALA A 70 -41.00 20.93 -9.21
C ALA A 70 -40.52 19.48 -9.02
N GLY A 71 -40.99 18.78 -7.98
CA GLY A 71 -40.61 17.40 -7.68
C GLY A 71 -39.10 17.22 -7.52
N LEU A 72 -38.55 16.15 -8.11
CA LEU A 72 -37.11 15.86 -8.11
C LEU A 72 -36.35 16.53 -9.27
N THR A 73 -36.96 17.52 -9.93
CA THR A 73 -36.34 18.18 -11.09
C THR A 73 -35.11 18.96 -10.66
N ARG A 74 -33.99 18.71 -11.33
CA ARG A 74 -32.72 19.38 -11.06
C ARG A 74 -32.55 20.59 -11.98
N THR A 75 -31.91 21.62 -11.44
CA THR A 75 -31.52 22.78 -12.27
C THR A 75 -30.36 22.36 -13.18
N PRO A 76 -30.47 22.55 -14.50
CA PRO A 76 -29.39 22.20 -15.42
C PRO A 76 -28.16 23.07 -15.13
N VAL A 77 -26.99 22.42 -15.04
CA VAL A 77 -25.70 23.10 -14.89
C VAL A 77 -25.13 23.39 -16.27
N PHE A 78 -24.64 24.60 -16.49
CA PHE A 78 -23.99 25.01 -17.73
C PHE A 78 -22.52 25.35 -17.48
N ALA A 79 -21.64 24.89 -18.36
CA ALA A 79 -20.22 25.23 -18.41
C ALA A 79 -19.86 25.59 -19.86
N ASP A 80 -19.21 26.73 -20.07
CA ASP A 80 -18.85 27.25 -21.41
C ASP A 80 -20.02 27.30 -22.40
N GLY A 81 -21.21 27.69 -21.91
CA GLY A 81 -22.44 27.78 -22.71
C GLY A 81 -23.06 26.43 -23.11
N LYS A 82 -22.49 25.30 -22.65
CA LYS A 82 -23.02 23.95 -22.89
C LYS A 82 -23.58 23.36 -21.60
N ARG A 83 -24.66 22.58 -21.72
CA ARG A 83 -25.19 21.82 -20.59
C ARG A 83 -24.17 20.76 -20.17
N SER A 84 -23.78 20.79 -18.89
CA SER A 84 -23.02 19.71 -18.27
C SER A 84 -23.96 18.60 -17.83
N LEU A 85 -23.71 17.38 -18.32
CA LEU A 85 -24.44 16.17 -17.93
C LEU A 85 -23.80 15.46 -16.73
N GLU A 86 -22.58 15.84 -16.38
CA GLU A 86 -21.81 15.19 -15.31
C GLU A 86 -22.55 15.18 -13.96
N PRO A 87 -23.20 16.28 -13.50
CA PRO A 87 -23.96 16.25 -12.26
C PRO A 87 -25.14 15.27 -12.32
N ASP A 88 -25.83 15.19 -13.46
CA ASP A 88 -26.97 14.29 -13.67
C ASP A 88 -26.54 12.83 -13.67
N LEU A 89 -25.43 12.52 -14.35
CA LEU A 89 -24.84 11.19 -14.39
C LEU A 89 -24.32 10.75 -13.02
N ASN A 90 -23.69 11.65 -12.26
CA ASN A 90 -23.19 11.33 -10.91
C ASN A 90 -24.34 11.04 -9.94
N ALA A 91 -25.45 11.79 -10.01
CA ALA A 91 -26.63 11.48 -9.20
C ALA A 91 -27.28 10.15 -9.60
N LEU A 92 -27.46 9.91 -10.90
CA LEU A 92 -27.99 8.64 -11.39
C LEU A 92 -27.11 7.46 -10.95
N ARG A 93 -25.79 7.58 -11.08
CA ARG A 93 -24.83 6.58 -10.62
C ARG A 93 -25.01 6.29 -9.13
N GLY A 94 -25.00 7.31 -8.27
CA GLY A 94 -25.16 7.09 -6.84
C GLY A 94 -26.53 6.50 -6.47
N LEU A 95 -27.62 6.93 -7.12
CA LEU A 95 -28.95 6.34 -6.90
C LEU A 95 -29.01 4.85 -7.30
N VAL A 96 -28.41 4.50 -8.44
CA VAL A 96 -28.30 3.09 -8.88
C VAL A 96 -27.45 2.29 -7.91
N LEU A 97 -26.33 2.85 -7.44
CA LEU A 97 -25.46 2.23 -6.46
C LEU A 97 -26.08 2.16 -5.06
N ALA A 98 -27.11 2.94 -4.75
CA ALA A 98 -27.85 2.82 -3.49
C ALA A 98 -28.76 1.57 -3.45
N LEU A 99 -29.05 0.96 -4.60
CA LEU A 99 -29.94 -0.20 -4.68
C LEU A 99 -29.23 -1.49 -4.19
N PRO A 100 -29.77 -2.21 -3.19
CA PRO A 100 -29.13 -3.42 -2.67
C PRO A 100 -28.84 -4.52 -3.72
N PRO A 101 -29.71 -4.80 -4.70
CA PRO A 101 -29.42 -5.81 -5.72
C PRO A 101 -28.22 -5.45 -6.59
N VAL A 102 -28.04 -4.17 -6.92
CA VAL A 102 -26.90 -3.69 -7.71
C VAL A 102 -25.61 -3.84 -6.93
N ARG A 103 -25.61 -3.44 -5.65
CA ARG A 103 -24.46 -3.62 -4.75
C ARG A 103 -24.05 -5.07 -4.63
N HIS A 104 -25.01 -5.96 -4.43
CA HIS A 104 -24.75 -7.39 -4.32
C HIS A 104 -24.14 -7.96 -5.62
N ALA A 105 -24.73 -7.63 -6.78
CA ALA A 105 -24.21 -8.07 -8.07
C ALA A 105 -22.78 -7.58 -8.33
N LEU A 106 -22.48 -6.31 -8.01
CA LEU A 106 -21.13 -5.76 -8.10
C LEU A 106 -20.16 -6.45 -7.15
N ARG A 107 -20.59 -6.71 -5.91
CA ARG A 107 -19.78 -7.41 -4.91
C ARG A 107 -19.40 -8.81 -5.39
N GLU A 108 -20.35 -9.58 -5.91
CA GLU A 108 -20.08 -10.93 -6.42
C GLU A 108 -19.17 -10.92 -7.66
N LEU A 109 -19.37 -9.96 -8.58
CA LEU A 109 -18.50 -9.81 -9.74
C LEU A 109 -17.06 -9.49 -9.33
N VAL A 110 -16.86 -8.50 -8.46
CA VAL A 110 -15.53 -8.11 -7.98
C VAL A 110 -14.92 -9.23 -7.15
N LYS A 111 -15.69 -9.92 -6.32
CA LYS A 111 -15.22 -11.08 -5.55
C LYS A 111 -14.68 -12.18 -6.46
N GLY A 112 -15.38 -12.49 -7.55
CA GLY A 112 -14.91 -13.44 -8.56
C GLY A 112 -13.60 -13.00 -9.19
N GLN A 113 -13.50 -11.74 -9.60
CA GLN A 113 -12.27 -11.18 -10.18
C GLN A 113 -11.09 -11.19 -9.20
N LEU A 114 -11.32 -10.81 -7.94
CA LEU A 114 -10.29 -10.84 -6.91
C LEU A 114 -9.82 -12.27 -6.65
N ALA A 115 -10.74 -13.23 -6.56
CA ALA A 115 -10.39 -14.63 -6.38
C ALA A 115 -9.52 -15.18 -7.53
N ASP A 116 -9.81 -14.77 -8.77
CA ASP A 116 -9.00 -15.13 -9.93
C ASP A 116 -7.61 -14.49 -9.90
N LEU A 117 -7.52 -13.21 -9.54
CA LEU A 117 -6.25 -12.47 -9.45
C LEU A 117 -5.36 -12.96 -8.31
N THR A 118 -5.94 -13.42 -7.20
CA THR A 118 -5.18 -13.93 -6.04
C THR A 118 -4.94 -15.43 -6.09
N ARG A 119 -5.33 -16.13 -7.16
CA ARG A 119 -5.26 -17.59 -7.23
C ARG A 119 -3.81 -18.07 -7.14
N GLY A 120 -3.50 -18.82 -6.08
CA GLY A 120 -2.16 -19.35 -5.84
C GLY A 120 -1.16 -18.33 -5.30
N ILE A 121 -1.61 -17.14 -4.91
CA ILE A 121 -0.77 -16.09 -4.31
C ILE A 121 -1.11 -15.96 -2.82
N GLU A 122 -0.09 -15.89 -1.96
CA GLU A 122 -0.27 -15.63 -0.54
C GLU A 122 -0.78 -14.19 -0.34
N THR A 123 -2.00 -14.05 0.16
CA THR A 123 -2.54 -12.75 0.57
C THR A 123 -2.05 -12.37 1.96
N MET A 124 -1.86 -11.07 2.21
CA MET A 124 -1.33 -10.57 3.47
C MET A 124 -2.13 -9.40 4.02
N SER A 125 -2.63 -9.53 5.25
CA SER A 125 -3.33 -8.44 5.94
C SER A 125 -2.37 -7.29 6.27
N PRO A 126 -2.88 -6.04 6.43
CA PRO A 126 -2.04 -4.90 6.80
C PRO A 126 -1.21 -5.11 8.07
N SER A 127 -1.81 -5.74 9.10
CA SER A 127 -1.14 -6.02 10.37
C SER A 127 -0.04 -7.06 10.22
N THR A 128 -0.28 -8.12 9.43
CA THR A 128 0.73 -9.14 9.14
C THR A 128 1.87 -8.57 8.30
N ARG A 129 1.54 -7.75 7.30
CA ARG A 129 2.52 -7.05 6.46
C ARG A 129 3.43 -6.18 7.31
N GLN A 130 2.87 -5.36 8.19
CA GLN A 130 3.64 -4.50 9.09
C GLN A 130 4.57 -5.32 10.00
N LYS A 131 4.08 -6.42 10.59
CA LYS A 131 4.89 -7.29 11.45
C LYS A 131 6.04 -7.96 10.68
N LYS A 132 5.78 -8.50 9.49
CA LYS A 132 6.82 -9.12 8.66
C LYS A 132 7.85 -8.08 8.21
N LEU A 133 7.43 -6.89 7.77
CA LEU A 133 8.34 -5.80 7.39
C LEU A 133 9.20 -5.31 8.56
N ALA A 134 8.62 -5.17 9.76
CA ALA A 134 9.37 -4.79 10.95
C ALA A 134 10.45 -5.82 11.28
N ARG A 135 10.10 -7.11 11.23
CA ARG A 135 11.07 -8.20 11.42
C ARG A 135 12.20 -8.16 10.39
N VAL A 136 11.88 -7.98 9.11
CA VAL A 136 12.90 -7.86 8.05
C VAL A 136 13.79 -6.65 8.28
N ALA A 137 13.24 -5.52 8.74
CA ALA A 137 14.01 -4.32 9.07
C ALA A 137 14.97 -4.55 10.25
N ASP A 138 14.53 -5.25 11.30
CA ASP A 138 15.37 -5.58 12.45
C ASP A 138 16.50 -6.55 12.06
N GLU A 139 16.20 -7.60 11.29
CA GLU A 139 17.18 -8.55 10.79
C GLU A 139 18.20 -7.87 9.87
N ARG A 140 17.73 -6.97 9.00
CA ARG A 140 18.60 -6.15 8.14
C ARG A 140 19.55 -5.32 8.98
N LEU A 141 19.04 -4.56 9.95
CA LEU A 141 19.86 -3.70 10.80
C LEU A 141 20.95 -4.50 11.54
N ALA A 142 20.59 -5.67 12.07
CA ALA A 142 21.56 -6.56 12.74
C ALA A 142 22.68 -7.02 11.79
N LEU A 143 22.35 -7.40 10.55
CA LEU A 143 23.33 -7.77 9.53
C LEU A 143 24.21 -6.60 9.10
N GLU A 144 23.65 -5.40 8.97
CA GLU A 144 24.42 -4.20 8.62
C GLU A 144 25.42 -3.82 9.71
N LEU A 145 25.01 -3.89 10.99
CA LEU A 145 25.92 -3.69 12.12
C LEU A 145 27.05 -4.74 12.13
N ARG A 146 26.73 -5.99 11.82
CA ARG A 146 27.73 -7.07 11.72
C ARG A 146 28.68 -6.86 10.55
N GLU A 147 28.18 -6.42 9.39
CA GLU A 147 29.00 -6.07 8.23
C GLU A 147 29.99 -4.97 8.60
N GLU A 148 29.52 -3.86 9.17
CA GLU A 148 30.39 -2.73 9.53
C GLU A 148 31.42 -3.12 10.60
N HIS A 149 31.03 -3.93 11.58
CA HIS A 149 31.98 -4.45 12.57
C HIS A 149 33.10 -5.28 11.92
N LEU A 150 32.75 -6.13 10.94
CA LEU A 150 33.72 -6.96 10.21
C LEU A 150 34.63 -6.10 9.33
N ILE A 151 34.07 -5.12 8.61
CA ILE A 151 34.83 -4.15 7.80
C ILE A 151 35.85 -3.42 8.68
N ARG A 152 35.42 -2.84 9.80
CA ARG A 152 36.32 -2.11 10.71
C ARG A 152 37.39 -3.00 11.33
N SER A 153 37.07 -4.26 11.65
CA SER A 153 38.04 -5.22 12.20
C SER A 153 39.09 -5.61 11.15
N ALA A 154 38.67 -5.77 9.90
CA ALA A 154 39.57 -6.00 8.77
C ALA A 154 40.47 -4.78 8.50
N GLU A 155 39.91 -3.57 8.52
CA GLU A 155 40.67 -2.31 8.36
C GLU A 155 41.71 -2.14 9.47
N ARG A 156 41.38 -2.46 10.73
CA ARG A 156 42.33 -2.47 11.85
C ARG A 156 43.45 -3.50 11.68
N ALA A 157 43.19 -4.59 10.97
CA ALA A 157 44.19 -5.60 10.60
C ALA A 157 44.99 -5.21 9.34
N GLY A 158 44.80 -4.01 8.79
CA GLY A 158 45.48 -3.52 7.59
C GLY A 158 44.87 -4.01 6.27
N ILE A 159 43.69 -4.62 6.31
CA ILE A 159 42.97 -5.10 5.11
C ILE A 159 41.98 -4.02 4.68
N ALA A 160 42.23 -3.41 3.52
CA ALA A 160 41.31 -2.42 2.96
C ALA A 160 40.04 -3.11 2.42
N VAL A 161 38.87 -2.69 2.89
CA VAL A 161 37.58 -3.24 2.48
C VAL A 161 36.65 -2.13 2.02
N THR A 162 36.04 -2.31 0.84
CA THR A 162 35.09 -1.33 0.29
C THR A 162 33.72 -1.50 0.93
N ARG A 163 33.17 -0.40 1.47
CA ARG A 163 31.78 -0.31 1.94
C ARG A 163 30.80 -0.26 0.77
N ARG A 164 29.55 -0.61 1.02
CA ARG A 164 28.47 -0.61 0.03
C ARG A 164 27.94 0.82 -0.16
N PRO A 165 27.56 1.23 -1.38
CA PRO A 165 26.92 2.54 -1.60
C PRO A 165 25.59 2.71 -0.87
N SER A 166 24.88 1.61 -0.62
CA SER A 166 23.55 1.57 0.01
C SER A 166 23.60 1.35 1.53
N ALA A 167 24.77 1.44 2.17
CA ALA A 167 24.90 1.24 3.62
C ALA A 167 24.13 2.32 4.41
N ASP A 168 23.40 1.93 5.46
CA ASP A 168 22.70 2.87 6.33
C ASP A 168 23.68 3.74 7.10
N GLY A 169 23.57 5.07 6.96
CA GLY A 169 24.42 6.03 7.64
C GLY A 169 24.40 5.90 9.17
N ARG A 170 23.28 5.47 9.76
CA ARG A 170 23.16 5.25 11.21
C ARG A 170 24.07 4.13 11.69
N VAL A 171 24.21 3.07 10.91
CA VAL A 171 25.10 1.93 11.21
C VAL A 171 26.56 2.39 11.16
N LEU A 172 26.92 3.18 10.15
CA LEU A 172 28.27 3.73 10.00
C LEU A 172 28.65 4.62 11.19
N LEU A 173 27.71 5.45 11.67
CA LEU A 173 27.91 6.37 12.79
C LEU A 173 27.85 5.67 14.16
N ALA A 174 26.96 4.71 14.36
CA ALA A 174 26.82 3.98 15.62
C ALA A 174 28.10 3.19 15.98
N ALA A 175 28.76 2.62 14.97
CA ALA A 175 30.05 1.96 15.14
C ALA A 175 31.19 2.94 15.54
N ASP A 176 31.02 4.24 15.27
CA ASP A 176 31.99 5.28 15.63
C ASP A 176 31.85 5.73 17.08
N ALA A 177 30.61 5.89 17.56
CA ALA A 177 30.34 6.28 18.94
C ALA A 177 30.71 5.19 19.97
N ALA A 178 30.79 3.92 19.58
CA ALA A 178 31.24 2.84 20.47
C ALA A 178 32.77 2.84 20.75
N LEU A 179 33.53 3.73 20.11
CA LEU A 179 34.99 3.86 20.23
C LEU A 179 35.43 5.11 21.03
N SER A 180 34.50 5.98 21.42
CA SER A 180 34.76 7.10 22.36
C SER A 180 34.51 6.67 23.80
#